data_AF-A0A0W0YYG0-F1
#
_entry.id   AF-A0A0W0YYG0-F1
#
_cell.length_a   1.000
_cell.length_b   1.000
_cell.length_c   1.000
_cell.angle_alpha   90.00
_cell.angle_beta   90.00
_cell.angle_gamma   90.00
#
_symmetry.space_group_name_H-M   'P 1'
#
loop_
_entity.id
_entity.type
_entity.pdbx_description
1 polymer ?
#
loop_
_entity_poly.entity_id
_entity_poly.type
_entity_poly.pdbx_seq_one_letter_code
_entity_poly.pdbx_strand_id
1 'polypeptide(L)'
;MKEQFEDISRERYEDKAINENLSNENFEKNIFVRVVAMKKTFNNVDFKYCVFDSVYFRSCKFNSCDFTGSKFINSNLRGSSFSNCDFKYSSFDKTKVDNDILHNSAPSEENWKLDFARTLRTNYQQLGDSKSVNMAIQIELASTEEHLRNAWKSKKQYYRGKYQGIDRLQMFFEWLAHKFLGYIWGNGESGWRIVKSLLIIFILLALIDASIFSTNCNFLDSLIRAPSIFFGTITPQYPSFYLTTITVIRLVIIGLFISLIVKRLNRR
;
A
#
# COMPACT_ATOMS: atom_id res chain seq x y z
N MET A 1 13.98 -12.94 40.47
CA MET A 1 13.47 -12.86 39.09
C MET A 1 11.96 -12.60 38.98
N LYS A 2 11.17 -12.70 40.07
CA LYS A 2 9.72 -12.40 40.06
C LYS A 2 9.34 -10.93 40.32
N GLU A 3 10.28 -10.06 40.66
CA GLU A 3 10.03 -8.65 41.05
C GLU A 3 9.97 -7.65 39.87
N GLN A 4 10.06 -8.11 38.62
CA GLN A 4 10.07 -7.23 37.44
C GLN A 4 8.73 -7.16 36.69
N PHE A 5 7.73 -7.96 37.09
CA PHE A 5 6.43 -8.02 36.42
C PHE A 5 5.32 -7.71 37.42
N GLU A 6 4.51 -6.69 37.11
CA GLU A 6 3.27 -6.40 37.83
C GLU A 6 2.09 -7.04 37.08
N ASP A 7 1.18 -7.66 37.83
CA ASP A 7 -0.05 -8.21 37.26
C ASP A 7 -0.98 -7.07 36.81
N ILE A 8 -1.17 -6.98 35.49
CA ILE A 8 -2.15 -6.06 34.91
C ILE A 8 -3.48 -6.78 34.88
N SER A 9 -4.41 -6.38 35.77
CA SER A 9 -5.79 -6.84 35.70
C SER A 9 -6.41 -6.42 34.37
N ARG A 10 -6.92 -7.38 33.59
CA ARG A 10 -7.68 -7.15 32.36
C ARG A 10 -9.08 -7.69 32.57
N GLU A 11 -10.09 -6.85 32.43
CA GLU A 11 -11.46 -7.34 32.50
C GLU A 11 -11.85 -8.06 31.21
N ARG A 12 -12.52 -9.20 31.35
CA ARG A 12 -12.97 -10.03 30.23
C ARG A 12 -14.49 -10.02 30.12
N TYR A 13 -14.96 -9.58 28.96
CA TYR A 13 -16.37 -9.57 28.57
C TYR A 13 -16.57 -10.67 27.52
N GLU A 14 -17.25 -11.74 27.91
CA GLU A 14 -17.52 -12.89 27.03
C GLU A 14 -19.02 -13.15 26.90
N ASP A 15 -19.48 -13.41 25.67
CA ASP A 15 -20.88 -13.75 25.36
C ASP A 15 -21.90 -12.72 25.86
N LYS A 16 -21.53 -11.44 25.77
CA LYS A 16 -22.36 -10.30 26.20
C LYS A 16 -22.87 -9.47 25.03
N ALA A 17 -24.01 -8.82 25.21
CA ALA A 17 -24.56 -7.85 24.29
C ALA A 17 -24.46 -6.43 24.86
N ILE A 18 -24.00 -5.48 24.05
CA ILE A 18 -24.05 -4.04 24.35
C ILE A 18 -25.36 -3.50 23.78
N ASN A 19 -26.34 -3.29 24.66
CA ASN A 19 -27.69 -2.88 24.28
C ASN A 19 -27.88 -1.36 24.27
N GLU A 20 -26.92 -0.60 24.78
CA GLU A 20 -27.01 0.85 24.92
C GLU A 20 -25.90 1.55 24.14
N ASN A 21 -26.07 2.86 23.91
CA ASN A 21 -24.97 3.68 23.39
C ASN A 21 -24.02 3.96 24.56
N LEU A 22 -22.72 3.92 24.30
CA LEU A 22 -21.70 4.18 25.31
C LEU A 22 -21.06 5.54 25.06
N SER A 23 -20.76 6.28 26.13
CA SER A 23 -20.12 7.59 26.02
C SER A 23 -19.18 7.83 27.20
N ASN A 24 -17.94 8.25 26.92
CA ASN A 24 -16.91 8.54 27.93
C ASN A 24 -16.53 7.34 28.82
N GLU A 25 -16.67 6.12 28.28
CA GLU A 25 -16.28 4.90 28.98
C GLU A 25 -14.79 4.59 28.82
N ASN A 26 -14.19 3.95 29.82
CA ASN A 26 -12.82 3.49 29.77
C ASN A 26 -12.76 1.95 29.83
N PHE A 27 -12.31 1.35 28.72
CA PHE A 27 -12.08 -0.09 28.62
C PHE A 27 -10.62 -0.43 28.35
N GLU A 28 -9.67 0.46 28.64
CA GLU A 28 -8.25 0.25 28.38
C GLU A 28 -7.78 -1.14 28.89
N LYS A 29 -7.12 -1.90 28.02
CA LYS A 29 -6.58 -3.27 28.25
C LYS A 29 -7.62 -4.38 28.39
N ASN A 30 -8.90 -4.11 28.21
CA ASN A 30 -9.95 -5.12 28.34
C ASN A 30 -10.02 -6.09 27.14
N ILE A 31 -10.65 -7.24 27.39
CA ILE A 31 -10.80 -8.32 26.41
C ILE A 31 -12.29 -8.54 26.15
N PHE A 32 -12.69 -8.42 24.88
CA PHE A 32 -14.05 -8.66 24.40
C PHE A 32 -14.06 -9.91 23.54
N VAL A 33 -14.78 -10.95 23.96
CA VAL A 33 -14.89 -12.23 23.25
C VAL A 33 -16.33 -12.50 22.90
N ARG A 34 -16.65 -12.61 21.60
CA ARG A 34 -18.02 -12.86 21.11
C ARG A 34 -19.05 -11.83 21.63
N VAL A 35 -18.60 -10.60 21.85
CA VAL A 35 -19.47 -9.50 22.27
C VAL A 35 -20.24 -8.97 21.06
N VAL A 36 -21.52 -8.69 21.25
CA VAL A 36 -22.43 -8.25 20.19
C VAL A 36 -22.85 -6.80 20.41
N ALA A 37 -22.73 -5.99 19.36
CA ALA A 37 -23.31 -4.65 19.29
C ALA A 37 -23.85 -4.41 17.87
N MET A 38 -25.10 -3.99 17.75
CA MET A 38 -25.71 -3.69 16.45
C MET A 38 -26.31 -2.30 16.46
N LYS A 39 -25.91 -1.47 15.50
CA LYS A 39 -26.43 -0.10 15.35
C LYS A 39 -26.28 0.73 16.63
N LYS A 40 -25.18 0.53 17.37
CA LYS A 40 -24.84 1.29 18.58
C LYS A 40 -23.85 2.39 18.27
N THR A 41 -23.87 3.41 19.10
CA THR A 41 -22.95 4.54 19.04
C THR A 41 -22.02 4.50 20.25
N PHE A 42 -20.73 4.65 19.99
CA PHE A 42 -19.66 4.75 20.98
C PHE A 42 -19.02 6.12 20.79
N ASN A 43 -19.14 6.99 21.79
CA ASN A 43 -18.58 8.34 21.74
C ASN A 43 -17.48 8.49 22.80
N ASN A 44 -16.29 8.92 22.38
CA ASN A 44 -15.19 9.19 23.32
C ASN A 44 -14.90 7.99 24.24
N VAL A 45 -14.90 6.78 23.69
CA VAL A 45 -14.63 5.55 24.43
C VAL A 45 -13.17 5.17 24.27
N ASP A 46 -12.51 4.88 25.39
CA ASP A 46 -11.13 4.42 25.41
C ASP A 46 -11.07 2.91 25.24
N PHE A 47 -10.54 2.46 24.10
CA PHE A 47 -10.28 1.06 23.77
C PHE A 47 -8.78 0.77 23.57
N LYS A 48 -7.90 1.56 24.21
CA LYS A 48 -6.45 1.34 24.14
C LYS A 48 -6.10 -0.07 24.58
N TYR A 49 -5.24 -0.74 23.82
CA TYR A 49 -4.72 -2.07 24.12
C TYR A 49 -5.79 -3.16 24.31
N CYS A 50 -7.01 -2.93 23.83
CA CYS A 50 -8.09 -3.90 23.89
C CYS A 50 -7.88 -5.07 22.92
N VAL A 51 -8.44 -6.22 23.26
CA VAL A 51 -8.56 -7.36 22.34
C VAL A 51 -10.03 -7.58 22.02
N PHE A 52 -10.38 -7.49 20.74
CA PHE A 52 -11.68 -7.82 20.20
C PHE A 52 -11.59 -9.13 19.43
N ASP A 53 -12.01 -10.22 20.06
CA ASP A 53 -12.02 -11.55 19.47
C ASP A 53 -13.45 -11.97 19.12
N SER A 54 -13.68 -12.23 17.84
CA SER A 54 -14.95 -12.72 17.31
C SER A 54 -16.14 -11.81 17.65
N VAL A 55 -15.91 -10.50 17.77
CA VAL A 55 -16.98 -9.55 18.09
C VAL A 55 -17.87 -9.29 16.87
N TYR A 56 -19.14 -9.00 17.11
CA TYR A 56 -20.10 -8.64 16.07
C TYR A 56 -20.58 -7.22 16.30
N PHE A 57 -19.80 -6.23 15.83
CA PHE A 57 -20.10 -4.80 15.92
C PHE A 57 -20.56 -4.25 14.58
N ARG A 58 -21.73 -4.70 14.12
CA ARG A 58 -22.26 -4.37 12.79
C ARG A 58 -23.00 -3.03 12.80
N SER A 59 -22.75 -2.20 11.79
CA SER A 59 -23.42 -0.90 11.60
C SER A 59 -23.31 0.05 12.80
N CYS A 60 -22.21 -0.04 13.56
CA CYS A 60 -21.97 0.81 14.72
C CYS A 60 -21.26 2.10 14.32
N LYS A 61 -21.40 3.13 15.15
CA LYS A 61 -20.70 4.41 14.98
C LYS A 61 -19.71 4.60 16.10
N PHE A 62 -18.43 4.67 15.78
CA PHE A 62 -17.37 5.01 16.71
C PHE A 62 -16.95 6.45 16.41
N ASN A 63 -17.14 7.34 17.39
CA ASN A 63 -16.81 8.75 17.27
C ASN A 63 -15.78 9.10 18.34
N SER A 64 -14.62 9.62 17.92
CA SER A 64 -13.55 10.04 18.82
C SER A 64 -13.10 8.93 19.79
N CYS A 65 -13.11 7.67 19.35
CA CYS A 65 -12.67 6.54 20.17
C CYS A 65 -11.17 6.27 19.96
N ASP A 66 -10.49 5.81 21.00
CA ASP A 66 -9.07 5.46 20.93
C ASP A 66 -8.89 3.95 20.84
N PHE A 67 -8.39 3.47 19.70
CA PHE A 67 -8.08 2.06 19.44
C PHE A 67 -6.57 1.79 19.42
N THR A 68 -5.75 2.67 20.02
CA THR A 68 -4.30 2.56 20.00
C THR A 68 -3.85 1.21 20.59
N GLY A 69 -3.07 0.45 19.81
CA GLY A 69 -2.57 -0.86 20.22
C GLY A 69 -3.63 -1.96 20.33
N SER A 70 -4.87 -1.71 19.90
CA SER A 70 -5.94 -2.71 19.95
C SER A 70 -5.80 -3.79 18.87
N LYS A 71 -6.42 -4.94 19.11
CA LYS A 71 -6.41 -6.08 18.19
C LYS A 71 -7.81 -6.51 17.84
N PHE A 72 -8.12 -6.60 16.56
CA PHE A 72 -9.37 -7.14 16.05
C PHE A 72 -9.11 -8.48 15.36
N ILE A 73 -9.69 -9.54 15.89
CA ILE A 73 -9.43 -10.93 15.47
C ILE A 73 -10.78 -11.58 15.14
N ASN A 74 -10.90 -12.20 13.97
CA ASN A 74 -12.10 -12.93 13.53
C ASN A 74 -13.42 -12.13 13.66
N SER A 75 -13.34 -10.80 13.64
CA SER A 75 -14.44 -9.93 14.04
C SER A 75 -15.27 -9.45 12.83
N ASN A 76 -16.46 -8.92 13.09
CA ASN A 76 -17.34 -8.34 12.07
C ASN A 76 -17.73 -6.91 12.43
N LEU A 77 -17.14 -5.97 11.70
CA LEU A 77 -17.31 -4.52 11.80
C LEU A 77 -18.01 -3.94 10.56
N ARG A 78 -18.66 -4.77 9.72
CA ARG A 78 -19.27 -4.30 8.46
C ARG A 78 -20.31 -3.21 8.68
N GLY A 79 -20.27 -2.20 7.83
CA GLY A 79 -21.14 -1.02 7.88
C GLY A 79 -20.87 -0.09 9.05
N SER A 80 -19.82 -0.33 9.85
CA SER A 80 -19.45 0.54 10.95
C SER A 80 -18.53 1.67 10.49
N SER A 81 -18.68 2.84 11.10
CA SER A 81 -17.90 4.04 10.79
C SER A 81 -17.02 4.45 11.96
N PHE A 82 -15.83 4.99 11.68
CA PHE A 82 -14.83 5.36 12.68
C PHE A 82 -14.38 6.82 12.52
N SER A 83 -15.25 7.74 12.92
CA SER A 83 -15.00 9.18 12.80
C SER A 83 -14.05 9.64 13.89
N ASN A 84 -12.96 10.33 13.52
CA ASN A 84 -11.96 10.88 14.45
C ASN A 84 -11.38 9.84 15.43
N CYS A 85 -11.31 8.56 15.04
CA CYS A 85 -10.75 7.52 15.90
C CYS A 85 -9.23 7.39 15.70
N ASP A 86 -8.51 6.99 16.76
CA ASP A 86 -7.07 6.71 16.69
C ASP A 86 -6.82 5.21 16.53
N PHE A 87 -6.03 4.81 15.53
CA PHE A 87 -5.71 3.41 15.23
C PHE A 87 -4.20 3.12 15.26
N LYS A 88 -3.39 3.99 15.85
CA LYS A 88 -1.94 3.76 15.97
C LYS A 88 -1.66 2.40 16.59
N TYR A 89 -0.76 1.63 15.98
CA TYR A 89 -0.38 0.28 16.45
C TYR A 89 -1.54 -0.73 16.53
N SER A 90 -2.73 -0.41 15.99
CA SER A 90 -3.83 -1.36 15.95
C SER A 90 -3.59 -2.44 14.89
N SER A 91 -4.23 -3.59 15.07
CA SER A 91 -4.13 -4.70 14.12
C SER A 91 -5.47 -5.37 13.83
N PHE A 92 -5.58 -5.91 12.62
CA PHE A 92 -6.74 -6.60 12.10
C PHE A 92 -6.29 -7.95 11.54
N ASP A 93 -6.91 -9.03 12.00
CA ASP A 93 -6.70 -10.39 11.52
C ASP A 93 -8.05 -11.06 11.27
N LYS A 94 -8.29 -11.54 10.05
CA LYS A 94 -9.55 -12.16 9.60
C LYS A 94 -10.82 -11.37 9.99
N THR A 95 -10.72 -10.05 10.04
CA THR A 95 -11.77 -9.15 10.52
C THR A 95 -12.45 -8.43 9.37
N LYS A 96 -13.77 -8.58 9.25
CA LYS A 96 -14.58 -7.94 8.22
C LYS A 96 -14.79 -6.47 8.57
N VAL A 97 -14.07 -5.58 7.91
CA VAL A 97 -14.19 -4.11 8.04
C VAL A 97 -14.26 -3.50 6.65
N ASP A 98 -15.03 -2.43 6.48
CA ASP A 98 -15.18 -1.79 5.17
C ASP A 98 -13.91 -0.97 4.83
N ASN A 99 -13.68 -0.69 3.54
CA ASN A 99 -12.44 -0.04 3.08
C ASN A 99 -12.41 1.47 3.26
N ASP A 100 -13.51 2.08 3.67
CA ASP A 100 -13.57 3.50 4.01
C ASP A 100 -12.66 3.85 5.20
N ILE A 101 -12.40 2.87 6.08
CA ILE A 101 -11.44 3.00 7.19
C ILE A 101 -10.04 3.42 6.72
N LEU A 102 -9.63 3.01 5.52
CA LEU A 102 -8.33 3.36 4.93
C LEU A 102 -8.18 4.86 4.64
N HIS A 103 -9.30 5.58 4.48
CA HIS A 103 -9.31 6.99 4.13
C HIS A 103 -9.81 7.88 5.27
N ASN A 104 -10.80 7.40 6.01
CA ASN A 104 -11.47 8.19 7.06
C ASN A 104 -10.78 8.09 8.42
N SER A 105 -9.96 7.05 8.63
CA SER A 105 -9.42 6.71 9.95
C SER A 105 -7.93 6.36 9.93
N ALA A 106 -7.26 6.55 8.78
CA ALA A 106 -5.83 6.35 8.69
C ALA A 106 -5.08 7.42 9.52
N PRO A 107 -4.08 7.02 10.34
CA PRO A 107 -3.28 7.97 11.10
C PRO A 107 -2.63 9.04 10.22
N SER A 108 -2.43 10.26 10.76
CA SER A 108 -1.83 11.35 9.99
C SER A 108 -0.35 11.12 9.69
N GLU A 109 0.41 10.57 10.65
CA GLU A 109 1.85 10.38 10.51
C GLU A 109 2.21 9.26 9.53
N GLU A 110 3.25 9.50 8.73
CA GLU A 110 3.68 8.66 7.61
C GLU A 110 3.96 7.21 8.05
N ASN A 111 4.67 7.02 9.16
CA ASN A 111 5.03 5.70 9.67
C ASN A 111 3.78 4.92 10.12
N TRP A 112 2.90 5.55 10.89
CA TRP A 112 1.70 4.91 11.41
C TRP A 112 0.68 4.64 10.32
N LYS A 113 0.54 5.54 9.33
CA LYS A 113 -0.29 5.33 8.15
C LYS A 113 0.18 4.10 7.35
N LEU A 114 1.49 3.97 7.17
CA LEU A 114 2.08 2.83 6.46
C LEU A 114 1.80 1.51 7.19
N ASP A 115 2.03 1.46 8.51
CA ASP A 115 1.81 0.25 9.31
C ASP A 115 0.32 -0.13 9.39
N PHE A 116 -0.56 0.88 9.49
CA PHE A 116 -2.01 0.71 9.45
C PHE A 116 -2.47 0.12 8.10
N ALA A 117 -2.00 0.68 6.98
CA ALA A 117 -2.33 0.19 5.65
C ALA A 117 -1.83 -1.24 5.42
N ARG A 118 -0.61 -1.58 5.88
CA ARG A 118 -0.04 -2.94 5.77
C ARG A 118 -0.84 -3.99 6.52
N THR A 119 -1.29 -3.63 7.72
CA THR A 119 -2.10 -4.54 8.53
C THR A 119 -3.45 -4.79 7.85
N LEU A 120 -4.13 -3.74 7.41
CA LEU A 120 -5.39 -3.87 6.68
C LEU A 120 -5.21 -4.60 5.34
N ARG A 121 -4.13 -4.37 4.60
CA ARG A 121 -3.82 -5.11 3.37
C ARG A 121 -3.76 -6.61 3.62
N THR A 122 -3.06 -7.03 4.67
CA THR A 122 -2.91 -8.45 5.03
C THR A 122 -4.26 -9.05 5.43
N ASN A 123 -5.04 -8.31 6.22
CA ASN A 123 -6.41 -8.69 6.58
C ASN A 123 -7.32 -8.85 5.35
N TYR A 124 -7.35 -7.86 4.45
CA TYR A 124 -8.15 -7.93 3.22
C TYR A 124 -7.72 -9.07 2.31
N GLN A 125 -6.41 -9.37 2.25
CA GLN A 125 -5.88 -10.50 1.50
C GLN A 125 -6.40 -11.83 2.06
N GLN A 126 -6.41 -12.01 3.39
CA GLN A 126 -6.98 -13.20 4.02
C GLN A 126 -8.49 -13.35 3.76
N LEU A 127 -9.20 -12.23 3.59
CA LEU A 127 -10.62 -12.19 3.28
C LEU A 127 -10.93 -12.35 1.78
N GLY A 128 -9.91 -12.37 0.91
CA GLY A 128 -10.08 -12.41 -0.54
C GLY A 128 -10.59 -11.10 -1.16
N ASP A 129 -10.55 -9.98 -0.44
CA ASP A 129 -11.01 -8.68 -0.93
C ASP A 129 -9.93 -7.98 -1.76
N SER A 130 -9.82 -8.38 -3.02
CA SER A 130 -8.85 -7.84 -3.98
C SER A 130 -8.98 -6.32 -4.18
N LYS A 131 -10.19 -5.74 -4.05
CA LYS A 131 -10.40 -4.30 -4.24
C LYS A 131 -9.77 -3.53 -3.10
N SER A 132 -10.05 -3.94 -1.86
CA SER A 132 -9.54 -3.28 -0.66
C SER A 132 -8.02 -3.51 -0.48
N VAL A 133 -7.50 -4.67 -0.90
CA VAL A 133 -6.04 -4.90 -1.01
C VAL A 133 -5.38 -3.85 -1.91
N ASN A 134 -5.92 -3.59 -3.09
CA ASN A 134 -5.36 -2.59 -4.01
C ASN A 134 -5.40 -1.17 -3.43
N MET A 135 -6.47 -0.81 -2.72
CA MET A 135 -6.58 0.49 -2.04
C MET A 135 -5.52 0.64 -0.95
N ALA A 136 -5.32 -0.39 -0.13
CA ALA A 136 -4.28 -0.37 0.90
C ALA A 136 -2.87 -0.26 0.29
N ILE A 137 -2.58 -0.97 -0.81
CA ILE A 137 -1.30 -0.86 -1.52
C ILE A 137 -1.07 0.56 -2.06
N GLN A 138 -2.11 1.23 -2.57
CA GLN A 138 -1.97 2.62 -3.03
C GLN A 138 -1.53 3.56 -1.90
N ILE A 139 -2.07 3.35 -0.70
CA ILE A 139 -1.67 4.11 0.49
C ILE A 139 -0.23 3.76 0.88
N GLU A 140 0.15 2.48 0.88
CA GLU A 140 1.54 2.08 1.16
C GLU A 140 2.54 2.72 0.19
N LEU A 141 2.22 2.74 -1.11
CA LEU A 141 3.06 3.38 -2.13
C LEU A 141 3.14 4.90 -1.92
N ALA A 142 2.02 5.56 -1.63
CA ALA A 142 1.99 7.00 -1.38
C ALA A 142 2.80 7.38 -0.12
N SER A 143 2.62 6.65 0.98
CA SER A 143 3.38 6.86 2.22
C SER A 143 4.87 6.58 2.06
N THR A 144 5.23 5.56 1.25
CA THR A 144 6.64 5.27 0.93
C THR A 144 7.26 6.41 0.12
N GLU A 145 6.55 6.92 -0.88
CA GLU A 145 7.02 8.05 -1.68
C GLU A 145 7.21 9.31 -0.81
N GLU A 146 6.25 9.61 0.06
CA GLU A 146 6.31 10.73 0.99
C GLU A 146 7.49 10.60 1.95
N HIS A 147 7.71 9.41 2.52
CA HIS A 147 8.84 9.11 3.39
C HIS A 147 10.17 9.38 2.69
N LEU A 148 10.36 8.79 1.50
CA LEU A 148 11.59 8.95 0.72
C LEU A 148 11.82 10.43 0.37
N ARG A 149 10.78 11.13 -0.08
CA ARG A 149 10.84 12.57 -0.37
C ARG A 149 11.25 13.38 0.86
N ASN A 150 10.67 13.07 2.00
CA ASN A 150 10.97 13.78 3.24
C ASN A 150 12.38 13.46 3.76
N ALA A 151 12.83 12.21 3.64
CA ALA A 151 14.16 11.79 4.02
C ALA A 151 15.25 12.57 3.27
N TRP A 152 15.15 12.71 1.95
CA TRP A 152 16.17 13.43 1.20
C TRP A 152 15.98 14.95 1.21
N LYS A 153 14.75 15.48 1.25
CA LYS A 153 14.47 16.93 1.06
C LYS A 153 14.01 17.69 2.31
N SER A 154 13.22 17.09 3.19
CA SER A 154 12.49 17.81 4.25
C SER A 154 13.42 18.35 5.34
N LYS A 155 13.11 19.51 5.92
CA LYS A 155 13.86 20.10 7.04
C LYS A 155 13.40 19.63 8.44
N LYS A 156 12.39 18.75 8.53
CA LYS A 156 11.87 18.20 9.80
C LYS A 156 13.00 17.60 10.65
N GLN A 157 13.00 17.88 11.96
CA GLN A 157 14.04 17.44 12.91
C GLN A 157 14.25 15.91 12.88
N TYR A 158 13.16 15.13 12.87
CA TYR A 158 13.23 13.66 12.77
C TYR A 158 14.08 13.19 11.57
N TYR A 159 13.83 13.74 10.37
CA TYR A 159 14.54 13.36 9.15
C TYR A 159 15.99 13.87 9.13
N ARG A 160 16.26 15.05 9.73
CA ARG A 160 17.62 15.59 9.83
C ARG A 160 18.47 14.84 10.86
N GLY A 161 17.87 14.36 11.94
CA GLY A 161 18.53 13.50 12.91
C GLY A 161 18.85 12.13 12.31
N LYS A 162 17.91 11.54 11.57
CA LYS A 162 18.03 10.17 11.04
C LYS A 162 18.90 10.04 9.78
N TYR A 163 18.83 10.98 8.84
CA TYR A 163 19.53 10.87 7.54
C TYR A 163 20.48 12.04 7.32
N GLN A 164 21.79 11.76 7.29
CA GLN A 164 22.85 12.76 7.20
C GLN A 164 23.82 12.48 6.05
N GLY A 165 24.44 13.53 5.49
CA GLY A 165 25.46 13.40 4.45
C GLY A 165 25.05 12.50 3.28
N ILE A 166 25.81 11.40 3.10
CA ILE A 166 25.64 10.41 2.03
C ILE A 166 24.28 9.70 2.11
N ASP A 167 23.74 9.46 3.31
CA ASP A 167 22.46 8.77 3.48
C ASP A 167 21.32 9.53 2.79
N ARG A 168 21.38 10.87 2.76
CA ARG A 168 20.37 11.68 2.05
C ARG A 168 20.46 11.50 0.54
N LEU A 169 21.66 11.39 0.02
CA LEU A 169 21.90 11.18 -1.41
C LEU A 169 21.43 9.78 -1.82
N GLN A 170 21.63 8.78 -0.96
CA GLN A 170 21.01 7.46 -1.13
C GLN A 170 19.48 7.56 -1.14
N MET A 171 18.86 8.24 -0.16
CA MET A 171 17.40 8.43 -0.12
C MET A 171 16.86 9.17 -1.36
N PHE A 172 17.66 10.07 -1.94
CA PHE A 172 17.32 10.72 -3.20
C PHE A 172 17.30 9.73 -4.37
N PHE A 173 18.30 8.86 -4.49
CA PHE A 173 18.31 7.82 -5.52
C PHE A 173 17.21 6.78 -5.32
N GLU A 174 16.89 6.41 -4.09
CA GLU A 174 15.75 5.53 -3.77
C GLU A 174 14.42 6.19 -4.14
N TRP A 175 14.24 7.48 -3.83
CA TRP A 175 13.08 8.25 -4.27
C TRP A 175 12.97 8.31 -5.80
N LEU A 176 14.09 8.58 -6.48
CA LEU A 176 14.15 8.65 -7.93
C LEU A 176 13.81 7.29 -8.57
N ALA A 177 14.37 6.21 -8.04
CA ALA A 177 14.07 4.85 -8.47
C ALA A 177 12.59 4.52 -8.25
N HIS A 178 12.03 4.86 -7.09
CA HIS A 178 10.60 4.67 -6.80
C HIS A 178 9.71 5.43 -7.79
N LYS A 179 10.07 6.67 -8.14
CA LYS A 179 9.37 7.46 -9.16
C LYS A 179 9.48 6.86 -10.56
N PHE A 180 10.67 6.46 -10.95
CA PHE A 180 10.96 5.85 -12.24
C PHE A 180 10.19 4.54 -12.42
N LEU A 181 10.25 3.65 -11.42
CA LEU A 181 9.46 2.43 -11.38
C LEU A 181 7.97 2.78 -11.42
N GLY A 182 7.50 3.71 -10.60
CA GLY A 182 6.11 4.19 -10.61
C GLY A 182 5.63 4.63 -12.00
N TYR A 183 6.49 5.29 -12.76
CA TYR A 183 6.19 5.70 -14.14
C TYR A 183 6.10 4.51 -15.10
N ILE A 184 7.08 3.59 -15.07
CA ILE A 184 7.20 2.50 -16.05
C ILE A 184 6.13 1.42 -15.90
N TRP A 185 5.94 0.90 -14.68
CA TRP A 185 5.04 -0.26 -14.45
C TRP A 185 4.05 -0.02 -13.30
N GLY A 186 4.02 1.18 -12.74
CA GLY A 186 3.16 1.51 -11.61
C GLY A 186 3.48 0.76 -10.35
N ASN A 187 4.76 0.59 -10.04
CA ASN A 187 5.24 -0.19 -8.89
C ASN A 187 4.65 -1.60 -8.84
N GLY A 188 4.46 -2.21 -10.02
CA GLY A 188 3.89 -3.55 -10.16
C GLY A 188 2.36 -3.62 -9.93
N GLU A 189 1.63 -2.50 -10.00
CA GLU A 189 0.16 -2.46 -9.87
C GLU A 189 -0.57 -2.24 -11.20
N SER A 190 0.09 -1.71 -12.24
CA SER A 190 -0.62 -1.27 -13.45
C SER A 190 -0.01 -1.82 -14.73
N GLY A 191 -0.64 -2.84 -15.32
CA GLY A 191 -0.26 -3.37 -16.63
C GLY A 191 -0.39 -2.34 -17.75
N TRP A 192 -1.32 -1.39 -17.62
CA TRP A 192 -1.48 -0.30 -18.58
C TRP A 192 -0.26 0.64 -18.64
N ARG A 193 0.44 0.85 -17.51
CA ARG A 193 1.68 1.65 -17.52
C ARG A 193 2.78 0.96 -18.33
N ILE A 194 2.89 -0.37 -18.25
CA ILE A 194 3.81 -1.15 -19.09
C ILE A 194 3.50 -0.95 -20.57
N VAL A 195 2.21 -1.04 -20.97
CA VAL A 195 1.80 -0.80 -22.36
C VAL A 195 2.16 0.61 -22.81
N LYS A 196 1.91 1.63 -21.98
CA LYS A 196 2.32 3.02 -22.27
C LYS A 196 3.84 3.16 -22.42
N SER A 197 4.62 2.56 -21.53
CA SER A 197 6.09 2.58 -21.62
C SER A 197 6.60 1.90 -22.88
N LEU A 198 5.98 0.80 -23.32
CA LEU A 198 6.27 0.15 -24.59
C LEU A 198 6.00 1.07 -25.78
N LEU A 199 4.85 1.76 -25.79
CA LEU A 199 4.53 2.72 -26.86
C LEU A 199 5.54 3.87 -26.92
N ILE A 200 5.97 4.41 -25.77
CA ILE A 200 7.01 5.45 -25.71
C ILE A 200 8.32 4.93 -26.30
N ILE A 201 8.71 3.69 -25.98
CA ILE A 201 9.91 3.07 -26.54
C ILE A 201 9.79 2.92 -28.06
N PHE A 202 8.64 2.49 -28.57
CA PHE A 202 8.43 2.37 -30.01
C PHE A 202 8.56 3.73 -30.72
N ILE A 203 8.03 4.80 -30.12
CA ILE A 203 8.19 6.15 -30.65
C ILE A 203 9.67 6.57 -30.64
N LEU A 204 10.41 6.33 -29.54
CA LEU A 204 11.83 6.66 -29.46
C LEU A 204 12.67 5.87 -30.47
N LEU A 205 12.41 4.57 -30.62
CA LEU A 205 13.06 3.73 -31.62
C LEU A 205 12.79 4.23 -33.03
N ALA A 206 11.55 4.60 -33.34
CA ALA A 206 11.15 5.12 -34.64
C ALA A 206 11.80 6.47 -34.94
N LEU A 207 11.90 7.36 -33.94
CA LEU A 207 12.60 8.64 -34.08
C LEU A 207 14.08 8.44 -34.38
N ILE A 208 14.75 7.54 -33.65
CA ILE A 208 16.18 7.24 -33.84
C ILE A 208 16.41 6.58 -35.21
N ASP A 209 15.59 5.60 -35.58
CA ASP A 209 15.66 4.93 -36.88
C ASP A 209 15.49 5.92 -38.05
N ALA A 210 14.42 6.72 -38.03
CA ALA A 210 14.13 7.69 -39.08
C ALA A 210 15.16 8.82 -39.19
N SER A 211 15.80 9.21 -38.08
CA SER A 211 16.75 10.33 -38.07
C SER A 211 18.20 9.93 -38.35
N ILE A 212 18.61 8.73 -37.95
CA ILE A 212 20.03 8.33 -37.97
C ILE A 212 20.29 7.21 -39.00
N PHE A 213 19.37 6.24 -39.12
CA PHE A 213 19.68 4.98 -39.80
C PHE A 213 18.94 4.77 -41.12
N SER A 214 17.74 5.33 -41.26
CA SER A 214 16.91 5.17 -42.45
C SER A 214 16.94 6.41 -43.33
N THR A 215 17.65 6.35 -44.46
CA THR A 215 17.78 7.48 -45.41
C THR A 215 16.53 7.75 -46.25
N ASN A 216 15.66 6.75 -46.45
CA ASN A 216 14.47 6.83 -47.33
C ASN A 216 13.15 6.40 -46.65
N CYS A 217 13.10 6.26 -45.32
CA CYS A 217 11.87 5.86 -44.61
C CYS A 217 11.30 7.05 -43.85
N ASN A 218 9.98 7.22 -43.92
CA ASN A 218 9.31 8.22 -43.10
C ASN A 218 9.22 7.75 -41.64
N PHE A 219 8.95 8.68 -40.73
CA PHE A 219 8.74 8.37 -39.31
C PHE A 219 7.65 7.30 -39.11
N LEU A 220 6.57 7.35 -39.90
CA LEU A 220 5.47 6.38 -39.82
C LEU A 220 5.93 4.96 -40.18
N ASP A 221 6.76 4.81 -41.21
CA ASP A 221 7.30 3.51 -41.60
C ASP A 221 8.23 2.95 -40.51
N SER A 222 9.04 3.84 -39.92
CA SER A 222 9.92 3.51 -38.80
C SER A 222 9.12 3.10 -37.54
N LEU A 223 7.97 3.75 -37.30
CA LEU A 223 7.05 3.43 -36.20
C LEU A 223 6.37 2.07 -36.38
N ILE A 224 5.98 1.72 -37.61
CA ILE A 224 5.41 0.41 -37.94
C ILE A 224 6.46 -0.70 -37.75
N ARG A 225 7.73 -0.43 -38.07
CA ARG A 225 8.84 -1.40 -37.89
C ARG A 225 9.32 -1.51 -36.44
N ALA A 226 9.14 -0.48 -35.61
CA ALA A 226 9.68 -0.43 -34.25
C ALA A 226 9.30 -1.64 -33.36
N PRO A 227 8.05 -2.16 -33.36
CA PRO A 227 7.71 -3.38 -32.62
C PRO A 227 8.50 -4.59 -33.09
N SER A 228 8.62 -4.79 -34.41
CA SER A 228 9.36 -5.91 -35.01
C SER A 228 10.84 -5.87 -34.67
N ILE A 229 11.44 -4.67 -34.69
CA ILE A 229 12.83 -4.46 -34.28
C ILE A 229 12.99 -4.73 -32.78
N PHE A 230 12.10 -4.18 -31.95
CA PHE A 230 12.16 -4.36 -30.50
C PHE A 230 12.05 -5.84 -30.11
N PHE A 231 11.06 -6.56 -30.64
CA PHE A 231 10.87 -7.98 -30.38
C PHE A 231 11.84 -8.89 -31.13
N GLY A 232 12.68 -8.35 -32.01
CA GLY A 232 13.75 -9.08 -32.69
C GLY A 232 13.26 -9.99 -33.81
N THR A 233 12.07 -9.74 -34.37
CA THR A 233 11.61 -10.44 -35.59
C THR A 233 12.33 -9.90 -36.84
N ILE A 234 12.85 -8.68 -36.76
CA ILE A 234 13.70 -8.05 -37.78
C ILE A 234 14.97 -7.53 -37.10
N THR A 235 16.13 -7.84 -37.68
CA THR A 235 17.42 -7.32 -37.23
C THR A 235 17.93 -6.26 -38.22
N PRO A 236 17.82 -4.96 -37.89
CA PRO A 236 18.32 -3.89 -38.74
C PRO A 236 19.86 -3.78 -38.65
N GLN A 237 20.47 -3.12 -39.65
CA GLN A 237 21.91 -2.85 -39.70
C GLN A 237 22.29 -1.69 -38.76
N TYR A 238 22.11 -1.89 -37.45
CA TYR A 238 22.50 -0.92 -36.43
C TYR A 238 23.84 -1.26 -35.78
N PRO A 239 24.54 -0.28 -35.17
CA PRO A 239 25.71 -0.56 -34.35
C PRO A 239 25.39 -1.57 -33.23
N SER A 240 26.32 -2.49 -32.97
CA SER A 240 26.16 -3.57 -31.98
C SER A 240 25.76 -3.06 -30.58
N PHE A 241 26.33 -1.94 -30.13
CA PHE A 241 25.98 -1.33 -28.85
C PHE A 241 24.50 -0.91 -28.76
N TYR A 242 23.93 -0.39 -29.84
CA TYR A 242 22.52 0.01 -29.87
C TYR A 242 21.60 -1.22 -29.86
N LEU A 243 21.91 -2.27 -30.64
CA LEU A 243 21.19 -3.55 -30.60
C LEU A 243 21.24 -4.21 -29.21
N THR A 244 22.38 -4.13 -28.54
CA THR A 244 22.56 -4.61 -27.17
C THR A 244 21.66 -3.83 -26.20
N THR A 245 21.61 -2.50 -26.33
CA THR A 245 20.75 -1.64 -25.51
C THR A 245 19.27 -1.98 -25.69
N ILE A 246 18.80 -2.15 -26.93
CA ILE A 246 17.43 -2.59 -27.24
C ILE A 246 17.12 -3.93 -26.57
N THR A 247 18.07 -4.88 -26.66
CA THR A 247 17.91 -6.21 -26.07
C THR A 247 17.80 -6.15 -24.55
N VAL A 248 18.62 -5.35 -23.87
CA VAL A 248 18.54 -5.17 -22.41
C VAL A 248 17.19 -4.58 -22.01
N ILE A 249 16.73 -3.52 -22.70
CA ILE A 249 15.44 -2.89 -22.43
C ILE A 249 14.29 -3.89 -22.65
N ARG A 250 14.34 -4.70 -23.71
CA ARG A 250 13.38 -5.78 -23.97
C ARG A 250 13.33 -6.77 -22.81
N LEU A 251 14.47 -7.27 -22.35
CA LEU A 251 14.53 -8.24 -21.26
C LEU A 251 13.96 -7.67 -19.96
N VAL A 252 14.29 -6.41 -19.64
CA VAL A 252 13.71 -5.72 -18.47
C VAL A 252 12.20 -5.67 -18.58
N ILE A 253 11.64 -5.18 -19.70
CA ILE A 253 10.18 -5.04 -19.86
C ILE A 253 9.46 -6.40 -19.81
N ILE A 254 10.02 -7.43 -20.43
CA ILE A 254 9.47 -8.78 -20.33
C ILE A 254 9.48 -9.26 -18.87
N GLY A 255 10.57 -9.04 -18.13
CA GLY A 255 10.64 -9.35 -16.69
C GLY A 255 9.60 -8.59 -15.87
N LEU A 256 9.43 -7.28 -16.11
CA LEU A 256 8.40 -6.46 -15.47
C LEU A 256 6.99 -6.99 -15.78
N PHE A 257 6.72 -7.37 -17.03
CA PHE A 257 5.45 -7.93 -17.46
C PHE A 257 5.14 -9.29 -16.81
N ILE A 258 6.11 -10.21 -16.80
CA ILE A 258 5.97 -11.54 -16.18
C ILE A 258 5.68 -11.39 -14.68
N SER A 259 6.42 -10.53 -13.97
CA SER A 259 6.19 -10.30 -12.53
C SER A 259 4.76 -9.83 -12.23
N LEU A 260 4.19 -8.99 -13.11
CA LEU A 260 2.82 -8.51 -12.98
C LEU A 260 1.79 -9.62 -13.22
N ILE A 261 2.05 -10.52 -14.19
CA ILE A 261 1.22 -11.71 -14.41
C ILE A 261 1.26 -12.62 -13.19
N VAL A 262 2.45 -12.99 -12.71
CA VAL A 262 2.62 -13.86 -11.54
C VAL A 262 1.87 -13.31 -10.34
N LYS A 263 2.01 -12.01 -10.09
CA LYS A 263 1.29 -11.33 -9.00
C LYS A 263 -0.24 -11.38 -9.17
N ARG A 264 -0.76 -11.22 -10.39
CA ARG A 264 -2.21 -11.32 -10.66
C ARG A 264 -2.73 -12.74 -10.52
N LEU A 265 -1.93 -13.74 -10.85
CA LEU A 265 -2.28 -15.15 -10.68
C LEU A 265 -2.28 -15.55 -9.20
N ASN A 266 -1.28 -15.13 -8.42
CA ASN A 266 -1.18 -15.40 -6.98
C ASN A 266 -2.26 -14.68 -6.12
N ARG A 267 -2.99 -13.71 -6.70
CA ARG A 267 -4.10 -13.03 -6.02
C ARG A 267 -5.42 -13.81 -6.11
N ARG A 268 -5.50 -14.86 -6.95
CA ARG A 268 -6.64 -15.77 -7.07
C ARG A 268 -6.41 -17.01 -6.20
#